data_AF-A0A7V3P8W4-F1
#
_entry.id   AF-A0A7V3P8W4-F1
#
_cell.length_a   1.000
_cell.length_b   1.000
_cell.length_c   1.000
_cell.angle_alpha   90.00
_cell.angle_beta   90.00
_cell.angle_gamma   90.00
#
_symmetry.space_group_name_H-M   'P 1'
#
loop_
_entity.id
_entity.type
_entity.pdbx_description
1 polymer ?
#
loop_
_entity_poly.entity_id
_entity_poly.type
_entity_poly.pdbx_seq_one_letter_code
_entity_poly.pdbx_strand_id
1 'polypeptide(L)' 'MSKDEILAKVRAILVDHLDVEPEKVTLEASFQDDLDADSLDLVELIMELEDQFG' A
#
# COMPACT_ATOMS: atom_id res chain seq x y z
N MET A 1 -18.03 -1.25 0.86
CA MET A 1 -16.75 -1.68 1.47
C MET A 1 -16.63 -1.00 2.82
N SER A 2 -16.32 -1.73 3.88
CA SER A 2 -16.00 -1.15 5.18
C SER A 2 -14.57 -0.62 5.19
N LYS A 3 -14.22 0.28 6.12
CA LYS A 3 -12.85 0.80 6.25
C LYS A 3 -11.83 -0.33 6.46
N ASP A 4 -12.22 -1.36 7.19
CA ASP A 4 -11.35 -2.52 7.48
C ASP A 4 -11.08 -3.34 6.21
N GLU A 5 -12.07 -3.51 5.33
CA GLU A 5 -11.89 -4.18 4.03
C GLU A 5 -10.95 -3.40 3.10
N ILE A 6 -11.05 -2.06 3.10
CA ILE A 6 -10.17 -1.19 2.32
C ILE A 6 -8.73 -1.33 2.83
N LEU A 7 -8.54 -1.22 4.14
CA LEU A 7 -7.22 -1.37 4.78
C LEU A 7 -6.60 -2.73 4.49
N ALA A 8 -7.39 -3.81 4.56
CA ALA A 8 -6.91 -5.16 4.27
C ALA A 8 -6.45 -5.29 2.80
N LYS A 9 -7.20 -4.74 1.85
CA LYS A 9 -6.81 -4.73 0.44
C LYS A 9 -5.56 -3.89 0.18
N VAL A 10 -5.52 -2.65 0.69
CA VAL A 10 -4.37 -1.76 0.52
C VAL A 10 -3.11 -2.40 1.11
N ARG A 11 -3.22 -3.01 2.29
CA ARG A 11 -2.11 -3.72 2.92
C ARG A 11 -1.62 -4.89 2.06
N ALA A 12 -2.52 -5.68 1.48
CA ALA A 12 -2.15 -6.78 0.60
C ALA A 12 -1.43 -6.29 -0.66
N ILE A 13 -1.95 -5.23 -1.31
CA ILE A 13 -1.31 -4.61 -2.48
C ILE A 13 0.08 -4.12 -2.12
N LEU A 14 0.23 -3.42 -0.99
CA LEU A 14 1.53 -2.91 -0.54
C LEU A 14 2.55 -4.02 -0.29
N VAL A 15 2.14 -5.11 0.36
CA VAL A 15 3.01 -6.26 0.65
C VAL A 15 3.45 -6.96 -0.63
N ASP A 16 2.53 -7.20 -1.57
CA ASP A 16 2.83 -7.88 -2.82
C ASP A 16 3.65 -6.98 -3.77
N HIS A 17 3.41 -5.67 -3.78
CA HIS A 17 4.02 -4.76 -4.74
C HIS A 17 5.36 -4.19 -4.28
N LEU A 18 5.49 -3.87 -2.98
CA LEU A 18 6.73 -3.34 -2.39
C LEU A 18 7.63 -4.44 -1.81
N ASP A 19 7.22 -5.71 -1.85
CA ASP A 19 7.93 -6.86 -1.25
C ASP A 19 8.32 -6.61 0.23
N VAL A 20 7.40 -5.99 0.97
CA VAL A 20 7.58 -5.63 2.38
C VAL A 20 6.77 -6.55 3.28
N GLU A 21 7.25 -6.73 4.52
CA GLU A 21 6.51 -7.51 5.49
C GLU A 21 5.16 -6.84 5.83
N PRO A 22 4.05 -7.60 5.91
CA PRO A 22 2.75 -7.06 6.27
C PRO A 22 2.79 -6.32 7.60
N GLU A 23 3.61 -6.81 8.54
CA GLU A 23 3.80 -6.23 9.87
C GLU A 23 4.37 -4.81 9.82
N LYS A 24 5.16 -4.46 8.81
CA LYS A 24 5.69 -3.10 8.59
C LYS A 24 4.63 -2.15 8.03
N VAL A 25 3.65 -2.67 7.30
CA VAL A 25 2.56 -1.87 6.75
C VAL A 25 1.55 -1.55 7.86
N THR A 26 1.79 -0.43 8.52
CA THR A 26 0.94 0.14 9.56
C THR A 26 0.35 1.48 9.10
N LEU A 27 -0.70 1.96 9.76
CA LEU A 27 -1.30 3.27 9.47
C LEU A 27 -0.35 4.46 9.72
N GLU A 28 0.71 4.22 10.48
CA GLU A 28 1.71 5.22 10.87
C GLU A 28 3.00 5.08 10.06
N ALA A 29 3.13 4.02 9.25
CA ALA A 29 4.31 3.74 8.46
C ALA A 29 4.50 4.79 7.35
N SER A 30 5.73 5.25 7.21
CA SER A 30 6.18 6.06 6.08
C SER A 30 6.43 5.16 4.87
N PHE A 31 5.79 5.45 3.74
CA PHE A 31 6.04 4.71 2.50
C PHE A 31 7.51 4.80 2.09
N GLN A 32 8.16 5.95 2.27
CA GLN A 32 9.56 6.13 1.89
C GLN A 32 10.54 5.59 2.96
N ASP A 33 10.29 5.87 4.24
CA ASP A 33 11.28 5.54 5.29
C ASP A 33 11.12 4.12 5.86
N ASP A 34 9.89 3.61 5.95
CA ASP A 34 9.59 2.30 6.57
C ASP A 34 9.35 1.20 5.54
N LEU A 35 8.78 1.55 4.38
CA LEU A 35 8.46 0.61 3.29
C LEU A 35 9.44 0.70 2.12
N ASP A 36 10.45 1.59 2.20
CA ASP A 36 11.49 1.79 1.18
C ASP A 36 10.93 1.99 -0.25
N ALA A 37 9.71 2.55 -0.33
CA ALA A 37 9.02 2.81 -1.59
C ALA A 37 9.52 4.10 -2.21
N ASP A 38 9.86 4.03 -3.49
CA ASP A 38 10.33 5.20 -4.24
C ASP A 38 9.16 6.02 -4.83
N SER A 39 9.48 7.11 -5.53
CA SER A 39 8.46 7.96 -6.16
C SER A 39 7.70 7.27 -7.30
N LEU A 40 8.29 6.27 -7.96
CA LEU A 40 7.64 5.50 -9.02
C LEU A 40 6.69 4.47 -8.41
N ASP A 41 7.13 3.76 -7.37
CA ASP A 41 6.33 2.77 -6.64
C ASP A 41 5.03 3.40 -6.14
N LEU A 42 5.10 4.63 -5.60
CA LEU A 42 3.93 5.39 -5.15
C LEU A 42 2.96 5.73 -6.29
N VAL A 43 3.46 6.07 -7.48
CA VAL A 43 2.62 6.38 -8.64
C VAL A 43 1.90 5.12 -9.12
N GLU A 44 2.62 3.99 -9.21
CA GLU A 44 2.05 2.70 -9.59
C GLU A 44 0.98 2.26 -8.58
N LEU A 45 1.25 2.42 -7.28
CA LEU A 45 0.29 2.15 -6.22
C LEU A 45 -0.98 2.99 -6.32
N ILE A 46 -0.85 4.29 -6.59
CA ILE A 46 -2.02 5.17 -6.76
C ILE A 46 -2.84 4.73 -7.97
N MET A 47 -2.20 4.36 -9.08
CA MET A 47 -2.89 3.87 -10.26
C MET A 47 -3.65 2.55 -10.00
N GLU A 48 -3.02 1.58 -9.34
CA GLU A 48 -3.64 0.31 -8.95
C GLU A 48 -4.84 0.52 -8.01
N LEU A 49 -4.70 1.45 -7.06
CA LEU A 49 -5.78 1.82 -6.14
C LEU A 49 -6.92 2.54 -6.87
N GLU A 50 -6.63 3.44 -7.81
CA GLU A 50 -7.66 4.08 -8.64
C GLU A 50 -8.41 3.05 -9.50
N ASP A 51 -7.74 2.06 -10.09
CA ASP A 51 -8.40 0.99 -10.85
C ASP A 51 -9.24 0.05 -9.96
N GLN A 52 -8.81 -0.21 -8.72
CA GLN A 52 -9.52 -1.10 -7.78
C GLN A 52 -10.70 -0.42 -7.06
N PHE A 53 -10.64 0.89 -6.84
CA PHE A 53 -11.57 1.64 -5.97
C PHE A 53 -12.28 2.82 -6.65
N GLY A 54 -11.83 3.30 -7.80
CA GLY A 54 -12.47 4.35 -8.61
C GLY A 54 -13.69 3.85 -9.38
#